data_AF-A0A429I1M8-F1
#
_entry.id   AF-A0A429I1M8-F1
#
_cell.length_a   1.000
_cell.length_b   1.000
_cell.length_c   1.000
_cell.angle_alpha   90.00
_cell.angle_beta   90.00
_cell.angle_gamma   90.00
#
_symmetry.space_group_name_H-M   'P 1'
#
loop_
_entity.id
_entity.type
_entity.pdbx_description
1 polymer ?
#
loop_
_entity_poly.entity_id
_entity_poly.type
_entity_poly.pdbx_seq_one_letter_code
_entity_poly.pdbx_strand_id
1 'polypeptide(L)' 'MKTNRAEITGHLTITNPHTYAKTLTHSIGRSRAYGCGLLLTQPLKNQQNPANTPAHEGAAPHVQG' A
#
# COMPACT_ATOMS: atom_id res chain seq x y z
N MET A 1 23.21 -2.28 -27.89
CA MET A 1 23.48 -2.23 -26.43
C MET A 1 22.71 -3.34 -25.76
N LYS A 2 23.31 -4.15 -24.88
CA LYS A 2 22.65 -5.27 -24.20
C LYS A 2 22.36 -4.88 -22.75
N THR A 3 21.10 -4.94 -22.34
CA THR A 3 20.67 -4.61 -20.97
C THR A 3 20.31 -5.90 -20.25
N ASN A 4 20.96 -6.16 -19.11
CA ASN A 4 20.56 -7.27 -18.24
C ASN A 4 19.45 -6.79 -17.29
N ARG A 5 18.39 -7.59 -17.14
CA ARG A 5 17.21 -7.28 -16.33
C ARG A 5 16.89 -8.47 -15.43
N ALA A 6 16.55 -8.18 -14.18
CA ALA A 6 15.92 -9.12 -13.27
C ALA A 6 14.48 -8.67 -13.01
N GLU A 7 13.59 -9.63 -12.82
CA GLU A 7 12.25 -9.41 -12.31
C GLU A 7 12.21 -9.79 -10.82
N ILE A 8 11.59 -8.95 -10.00
CA ILE A 8 11.48 -9.15 -8.55
C ILE A 8 10.00 -9.13 -8.20
N THR A 9 9.54 -10.19 -7.55
CA THR A 9 8.12 -10.38 -7.18
C THR A 9 8.02 -10.76 -5.71
N GLY A 10 7.08 -10.17 -4.99
CA GLY A 10 6.85 -10.47 -3.57
C GLY A 10 6.00 -9.43 -2.86
N HIS A 11 6.06 -9.46 -1.53
CA HIS A 11 5.43 -8.47 -0.66
C HIS A 11 6.45 -7.44 -0.17
N LEU A 12 6.01 -6.21 0.01
CA LEU A 12 6.84 -5.14 0.58
C LEU A 12 6.07 -4.42 1.69
N THR A 13 6.79 -4.00 2.73
CA THR A 13 6.27 -3.13 3.78
C THR A 13 6.67 -1.69 3.49
N ILE A 14 5.71 -0.77 3.46
CA ILE A 14 5.98 0.64 3.24
C ILE A 14 6.53 1.25 4.54
N THR A 15 7.82 1.58 4.55
CA THR A 15 8.48 2.21 5.71
C THR A 15 8.45 3.74 5.65
N ASN A 16 8.38 4.31 4.44
CA ASN A 16 8.22 5.74 4.22
C ASN A 16 7.27 5.99 3.04
N PRO A 17 6.10 6.62 3.27
CA PRO A 17 5.09 6.82 2.23
C PRO A 17 5.54 7.80 1.14
N HIS A 18 6.30 8.85 1.48
CA HIS A 18 6.79 9.82 0.50
C HIS A 18 7.83 9.20 -0.44
N THR A 19 8.75 8.41 0.08
CA THR A 19 9.73 7.69 -0.73
C THR A 19 9.05 6.64 -1.62
N TYR A 20 8.05 5.95 -1.10
CA TYR A 20 7.26 4.99 -1.87
C TYR A 20 6.53 5.67 -3.05
N ALA A 21 5.79 6.76 -2.79
CA ALA A 21 5.11 7.51 -3.83
C ALA A 21 6.09 8.06 -4.87
N LYS A 22 7.21 8.65 -4.42
CA LYS A 22 8.27 9.13 -5.33
C LYS A 22 8.79 8.01 -6.22
N THR A 23 9.01 6.82 -5.67
CA THR A 23 9.49 5.65 -6.41
C THR A 23 8.50 5.18 -7.46
N LEU A 24 7.21 5.15 -7.14
CA LEU A 24 6.16 4.80 -8.11
C LEU A 24 6.12 5.79 -9.29
N THR A 25 6.28 7.09 -9.03
CA THR A 25 6.26 8.12 -10.09
C THR A 25 7.56 8.17 -10.89
N HIS A 26 8.71 8.00 -10.23
CA HIS A 26 10.03 8.22 -10.84
C HIS A 26 10.78 6.94 -11.17
N SER A 27 10.17 5.77 -11.00
CA SER A 27 10.77 4.46 -11.24
C SER A 27 12.02 4.18 -10.38
N ILE A 28 12.49 2.94 -10.44
CA ILE A 28 13.69 2.48 -9.72
C ILE A 28 14.87 2.34 -10.69
N GLY A 29 16.00 2.98 -10.35
CA GLY A 29 17.27 2.74 -11.03
C GLY A 29 17.38 3.31 -12.46
N ARG A 30 18.25 2.69 -13.27
CA ARG A 30 18.62 3.13 -14.63
C ARG A 30 17.86 2.33 -15.70
N SER A 31 18.09 2.66 -16.98
CA SER A 31 17.52 1.94 -18.14
C SER A 31 15.99 2.00 -18.25
N ARG A 32 15.37 3.07 -17.73
CA ARG A 32 13.91 3.27 -17.73
C ARG A 32 13.28 3.24 -19.12
N ALA A 33 13.96 3.82 -20.11
CA ALA A 33 13.54 3.79 -21.52
C ALA A 33 13.52 2.37 -22.14
N TYR A 34 14.08 1.39 -21.44
CA TYR A 34 14.19 -0.01 -21.89
C TYR A 34 13.33 -0.96 -21.03
N GLY A 35 12.28 -0.46 -20.39
CA GLY A 35 11.31 -1.27 -19.64
C GLY A 35 11.76 -1.71 -18.24
N CYS A 36 12.83 -1.11 -17.70
CA CYS A 36 13.29 -1.35 -16.32
C CYS A 36 12.77 -0.30 -15.34
N GLY A 37 12.74 -0.65 -14.05
CA GLY A 37 12.43 0.30 -12.97
C GLY A 37 10.94 0.53 -12.71
N LEU A 38 10.05 -0.10 -13.46
CA LEU A 38 8.62 -0.07 -13.16
C LEU A 38 8.33 -0.94 -11.93
N LEU A 39 7.67 -0.36 -10.95
CA LEU A 39 7.20 -1.07 -9.76
C LEU A 39 5.67 -1.22 -9.85
N LEU A 40 5.21 -2.46 -9.80
CA LEU A 40 3.78 -2.79 -9.78
C LEU A 40 3.42 -3.31 -8.40
N THR A 41 2.34 -2.78 -7.84
CA THR A 41 1.91 -3.10 -6.48
C THR A 41 0.40 -3.15 -6.41
N GLN A 42 -0.10 -4.03 -5.55
CA GLN A 42 -1.49 -4.07 -5.15
C GLN A 42 -1.57 -4.03 -3.62
N PRO A 43 -2.57 -3.37 -3.04
CA PRO A 43 -2.82 -3.46 -1.61
C PRO A 43 -3.03 -4.92 -1.21
N LEU A 44 -2.40 -5.34 -0.11
CA LEU A 44 -2.78 -6.61 0.51
C LEU A 44 -4.19 -6.47 1.06
N LYS A 45 -5.05 -7.45 0.79
CA LYS A 45 -6.37 -7.52 1.41
C LYS A 45 -6.16 -7.75 2.90
N ASN A 46 -6.16 -6.66 3.67
CA ASN A 46 -6.19 -6.75 5.12
C ASN A 46 -7.56 -7.35 5.47
N GLN A 47 -7.58 -8.53 6.10
CA GLN A 47 -8.80 -9.04 6.73
C GLN A 47 -9.13 -8.06 7.86
N GLN A 48 -9.95 -7.06 7.55
CA GLN A 48 -10.45 -6.11 8.53
C GLN A 48 -11.27 -6.92 9.53
N ASN A 49 -10.66 -7.27 10.68
CA ASN A 49 -11.36 -7.91 11.77
C ASN A 49 -12.46 -6.94 12.24
N PRO A 50 -13.75 -7.29 12.16
CA PRO A 50 -14.84 -6.44 12.65
C PRO A 50 -14.82 -6.25 14.18
N ALA A 51 -13.86 -6.82 14.91
CA ALA A 51 -13.80 -6.72 16.37
C ALA A 51 -13.29 -5.37 16.93
N ASN A 52 -12.88 -4.41 16.10
CA ASN A 52 -12.49 -3.08 16.58
C ASN A 52 -13.64 -2.05 16.56
N THR A 53 -14.87 -2.48 16.86
CA THR A 53 -15.92 -1.55 17.29
C THR A 53 -15.56 -1.09 18.70
N PRO A 54 -15.20 0.17 18.95
CA PRO A 54 -15.16 0.65 20.31
C PRO A 54 -16.61 0.65 20.79
N ALA A 55 -16.93 -0.26 21.70
CA ALA A 55 -18.17 -0.20 22.46
C ALA A 55 -18.11 1.06 23.35
N HIS A 56 -18.42 2.23 22.78
CA HIS A 56 -18.93 3.34 23.58
C HIS A 56 -20.42 3.10 23.75
N GLU A 57 -20.69 2.26 24.73
CA GLU A 57 -21.93 2.17 25.47
C GLU A 57 -22.29 3.57 25.98
N GLY A 58 -23.12 4.26 25.20
CA GLY A 58 -23.82 5.46 25.59
C GLY A 58 -25.31 5.17 25.50
N ALA A 59 -25.85 4.49 26.52
CA ALA A 59 -27.28 4.35 26.70
C ALA A 59 -27.89 5.75 26.84
N ALA A 60 -28.49 6.26 25.75
CA ALA A 60 -29.37 7.42 25.82
C ALA A 60 -30.69 6.94 26.44
N PRO A 61 -31.21 7.59 27.52
CA PRO A 61 -32.53 7.26 28.01
C PRO A 61 -33.55 7.77 26.98
N HIS A 62 -34.27 6.86 26.35
CA HIS A 62 -35.45 7.21 25.58
C HIS A 62 -36.51 7.75 26.55
N VAL A 63 -36.70 9.07 26.57
CA VAL A 63 -37.88 9.69 27.17
C VAL A 63 -39.05 9.45 26.22
N GLN A 64 -39.95 8.54 26.60
CA GLN A 64 -41.30 8.49 26.01
C GLN A 64 -42.09 9.69 26.52
N GLY A 65 -42.49 10.56 25.60
CA GLY A 65 -43.55 11.54 25.77
C GLY A 65 -44.74 11.17 24.89
#